data_AF-A0A6A4HWV9-F1
#
_entry.id   AF-A0A6A4HWV9-F1
#
_cell.length_a   1.000
_cell.length_b   1.000
_cell.length_c   1.000
_cell.angle_alpha   90.00
_cell.angle_beta   90.00
_cell.angle_gamma   90.00
#
_symmetry.space_group_name_H-M   'P 1'
#
loop_
_entity.id
_entity.type
_entity.pdbx_description
1 polymer ?
#
loop_
_entity_poly.entity_id
_entity_poly.type
_entity_poly.pdbx_seq_one_letter_code
_entity_poly.pdbx_strand_id
1 'polypeptide(L)'
;MEGQNAQLIVQNTGMERMNLALHAKETTKKTDRTILFPGGKGRHLTGSEFRDLKGKQEAEKRAKEVAVVTRAAQRSQKRLEKQKIDLAWKRIQCENAEAVDMHKEECRQLQESRTRARDLPKGPGRGHLRSIVTLNDYRESDGAVGEPGNDGEDDESGEEVD
;
A
#
# COMPACT_ATOMS: atom_id res chain seq x y z
N MET A 1 37.89 30.28 -20.71
CA MET A 1 36.63 29.99 -21.42
C MET A 1 35.84 28.86 -20.75
N GLU A 2 36.48 27.81 -20.23
CA GLU A 2 35.77 26.64 -19.68
C GLU A 2 35.02 26.88 -18.36
N GLY A 3 35.54 27.72 -17.46
CA GLY A 3 34.90 28.02 -16.16
C GLY A 3 33.57 28.78 -16.25
N GLN A 4 33.41 29.66 -17.24
CA GLN A 4 32.16 30.41 -17.46
C GLN A 4 31.04 29.49 -17.97
N ASN A 5 31.38 28.53 -18.84
CA ASN A 5 30.42 27.53 -19.32
C ASN A 5 29.97 26.59 -18.20
N ALA A 6 30.89 26.19 -17.32
CA ALA A 6 30.56 25.37 -16.15
C ALA A 6 29.61 26.11 -15.18
N GLN A 7 29.83 27.41 -14.94
CA GLN A 7 28.96 28.22 -14.09
C GLN A 7 27.54 28.36 -14.66
N LEU A 8 27.41 28.55 -15.98
CA LEU A 8 26.12 28.62 -16.66
C LEU A 8 25.33 27.30 -16.52
N ILE A 9 26.01 26.16 -16.64
CA ILE A 9 25.38 24.84 -16.49
C ILE A 9 24.85 24.67 -15.06
N VAL A 10 25.65 25.02 -14.04
CA VAL A 10 25.22 24.92 -12.63
C VAL A 10 24.01 25.81 -12.36
N GLN A 11 24.02 27.05 -12.86
CA GLN A 11 22.87 27.96 -12.72
C GLN A 11 21.61 27.42 -13.39
N ASN A 12 21.72 26.91 -14.62
CA ASN A 12 20.60 26.34 -15.36
C ASN A 12 19.98 25.14 -14.63
N THR A 13 20.82 24.20 -14.17
CA THR A 13 20.33 23.03 -13.40
C THR A 13 19.67 23.44 -12.08
N GLY A 14 20.15 24.50 -11.43
CA GLY A 14 19.54 25.06 -10.22
C GLY A 14 18.16 25.65 -10.49
N MET A 15 18.03 26.43 -11.58
CA MET A 15 16.75 27.01 -12.00
C MET A 15 15.73 25.94 -12.39
N GLU A 16 16.14 24.90 -13.11
CA GLU A 16 15.27 23.77 -13.46
C GLU A 16 14.73 23.07 -12.21
N ARG A 17 15.59 22.76 -11.23
CA ARG A 17 15.17 22.16 -9.96
C ARG A 17 14.22 23.06 -9.18
N MET A 18 14.48 24.38 -9.18
CA MET A 18 13.61 25.34 -8.50
C MET A 18 12.23 25.43 -9.17
N ASN A 19 12.19 25.47 -10.51
CA ASN A 19 10.95 25.46 -11.28
C ASN A 19 10.14 24.18 -11.05
N LEU A 20 10.81 23.01 -11.03
CA LEU A 20 10.17 21.73 -10.71
C LEU A 20 9.59 21.74 -9.28
N ALA A 21 10.34 22.25 -8.30
CA ALA A 21 9.88 22.34 -6.91
C ALA A 21 8.70 23.30 -6.74
N LEU A 22 8.68 24.42 -7.47
CA LEU A 22 7.57 25.38 -7.47
C LEU A 22 6.31 24.76 -8.09
N HIS A 23 6.40 24.15 -9.27
CA HIS A 23 5.25 23.53 -9.91
C HIS A 23 4.73 22.29 -9.18
N ALA A 24 5.59 21.53 -8.51
CA ALA A 24 5.17 20.45 -7.63
C ALA A 24 4.29 20.97 -6.49
N LYS A 25 4.59 22.15 -5.93
CA LYS A 25 3.79 22.77 -4.84
C LYS A 25 2.50 23.41 -5.36
N GLU A 26 2.51 24.03 -6.55
CA GLU A 26 1.32 24.66 -7.16
C GLU A 26 0.27 23.63 -7.62
N THR A 27 0.69 22.46 -8.07
CA THR A 27 -0.21 21.42 -8.63
C THR A 27 -0.85 20.50 -7.57
N THR A 28 -0.48 20.62 -6.30
CA THR A 28 -1.03 19.76 -5.23
C THR A 28 -2.53 19.99 -4.97
N LYS A 29 -3.04 21.18 -5.27
CA LYS A 29 -4.48 21.48 -5.14
C LYS A 29 -5.20 21.02 -6.40
N LYS A 30 -5.78 19.81 -6.36
CA LYS A 30 -6.77 19.38 -7.36
C LYS A 30 -7.94 20.35 -7.28
N THR A 31 -8.03 21.25 -8.25
CA THR A 31 -9.18 22.13 -8.39
C THR A 31 -10.39 21.27 -8.74
N ASP A 32 -11.24 21.01 -7.76
CA ASP A 32 -12.55 20.37 -7.98
C ASP A 32 -13.51 21.29 -8.78
N ARG A 33 -13.06 22.51 -9.04
CA ARG A 33 -13.76 23.52 -9.83
C ARG A 33 -13.79 23.13 -11.30
N THR A 34 -15.00 23.04 -11.84
CA THR A 34 -15.28 22.94 -13.27
C THR A 34 -14.50 24.02 -14.02
N ILE A 35 -13.58 23.63 -14.91
CA ILE A 35 -12.83 24.60 -15.71
C ILE A 35 -13.77 25.18 -16.77
N LEU A 36 -14.31 26.37 -16.50
CA LEU A 36 -15.28 27.04 -17.38
C LEU A 36 -14.65 27.59 -18.67
N PHE A 37 -13.37 27.95 -18.63
CA PHE A 37 -12.65 28.58 -19.74
C PHE A 37 -11.27 27.97 -19.94
N PRO A 38 -11.17 26.76 -20.53
CA PRO A 38 -9.87 26.20 -20.89
C PRO A 38 -9.19 27.13 -21.90
N GLY A 39 -8.09 27.78 -21.48
CA GLY A 39 -7.34 28.75 -22.29
C GLY A 39 -7.70 30.24 -22.09
N GLY A 40 -8.50 30.59 -21.06
CA GLY A 40 -8.69 31.97 -20.61
C GLY A 40 -9.52 32.88 -21.55
N LYS A 41 -10.05 32.34 -22.65
CA LYS A 41 -10.95 33.06 -23.55
C LYS A 41 -12.40 32.76 -23.16
N GLY A 42 -13.22 33.79 -23.06
CA GLY A 42 -14.66 33.65 -22.79
C GLY A 42 -15.31 32.75 -23.83
N ARG A 43 -15.94 31.66 -23.37
CA ARG A 43 -16.73 30.74 -24.20
C ARG A 43 -18.21 30.87 -23.84
N HIS A 44 -19.09 30.70 -24.81
CA HIS A 44 -20.52 30.61 -24.54
C HIS A 44 -20.83 29.32 -23.78
N LEU A 45 -21.31 29.46 -22.54
CA LEU A 45 -21.62 28.35 -21.62
C LEU A 45 -22.80 27.47 -22.07
N THR A 46 -23.44 27.82 -23.19
CA THR A 46 -24.56 27.06 -23.78
C THR A 46 -24.14 26.21 -24.98
N GLY A 47 -22.92 26.40 -25.51
CA GLY A 47 -22.40 25.69 -26.67
C GLY A 47 -22.25 24.18 -26.44
N SER A 48 -22.39 23.39 -27.52
CA SER A 48 -22.22 21.93 -27.48
C SER A 48 -20.87 21.52 -26.89
N GLU A 49 -19.79 22.20 -27.28
CA GLU A 49 -18.44 21.93 -26.76
C GLU A 49 -18.34 22.03 -25.23
N PHE A 50 -19.04 23.01 -24.63
CA PHE A 50 -19.04 23.19 -23.18
C PHE A 50 -19.81 22.08 -22.47
N ARG A 51 -20.93 21.64 -23.05
CA ARG A 51 -21.72 20.51 -22.53
C ARG A 51 -20.91 19.21 -22.57
N ASP A 52 -20.19 18.98 -23.67
CA ASP A 52 -19.32 17.81 -23.82
C ASP A 52 -18.16 17.84 -22.81
N LEU A 53 -17.55 19.02 -22.59
CA LEU A 53 -16.50 19.18 -21.59
C LEU A 53 -17.01 18.92 -20.18
N LYS A 54 -18.18 19.45 -19.83
CA LYS A 54 -18.83 19.22 -18.54
C LYS A 54 -19.15 17.73 -18.34
N GLY A 55 -19.72 17.08 -19.37
CA GLY A 55 -20.01 15.64 -19.33
C GLY A 55 -18.75 14.79 -19.13
N LYS A 56 -17.64 15.15 -19.78
CA LYS A 56 -16.34 14.48 -19.58
C LYS A 56 -15.81 14.67 -18.16
N GLN A 57 -15.88 15.88 -17.60
CA GLN A 57 -15.44 16.16 -16.24
C GLN A 57 -16.28 15.40 -15.20
N GLU A 58 -17.61 15.35 -15.36
CA GLU A 58 -18.49 14.58 -14.48
C GLU A 58 -18.22 13.07 -14.58
N ALA A 59 -18.02 12.55 -15.79
CA ALA A 59 -17.66 11.14 -15.99
C ALA A 59 -16.31 10.80 -15.34
N GLU A 60 -15.32 11.69 -15.44
CA GLU A 60 -14.02 11.50 -14.81
C GLU A 60 -14.11 11.53 -13.26
N LYS A 61 -14.92 12.44 -12.69
CA LYS A 61 -15.18 12.49 -11.24
C LYS A 61 -15.82 11.19 -10.76
N ARG A 62 -16.89 10.74 -11.42
CA ARG A 62 -17.56 9.47 -11.09
C ARG A 62 -16.61 8.27 -11.21
N ALA A 63 -15.79 8.23 -12.26
CA ALA A 63 -14.80 7.18 -12.42
C ALA A 63 -13.76 7.17 -11.28
N LYS A 64 -13.33 8.35 -10.79
CA LYS A 64 -12.42 8.47 -9.64
C LYS A 64 -13.08 7.99 -8.35
N GLU A 65 -14.33 8.36 -8.08
CA GLU A 65 -15.09 7.91 -6.91
C GLU A 65 -15.24 6.38 -6.89
N VAL A 66 -15.66 5.80 -8.01
CA VAL A 66 -15.76 4.34 -8.17
C VAL A 66 -14.38 3.67 -7.99
N ALA A 67 -13.31 4.26 -8.53
CA ALA A 67 -11.95 3.75 -8.35
C ALA A 67 -11.50 3.78 -6.88
N VAL A 68 -11.87 4.80 -6.11
CA VAL A 68 -11.57 4.88 -4.67
C VAL A 68 -12.29 3.77 -3.91
N VAL A 69 -13.60 3.62 -4.13
CA VAL A 69 -14.41 2.60 -3.45
C VAL A 69 -13.94 1.18 -3.80
N THR A 70 -13.70 0.90 -5.07
CA THR A 70 -13.21 -0.41 -5.52
C THR A 70 -11.83 -0.73 -4.97
N ARG A 71 -10.90 0.24 -4.92
CA ARG A 71 -9.58 0.06 -4.29
C ARG A 71 -9.69 -0.20 -2.80
N ALA A 72 -10.57 0.49 -2.09
CA ALA A 72 -10.81 0.26 -0.67
C ALA A 72 -11.33 -1.18 -0.43
N ALA A 73 -12.30 -1.62 -1.23
CA ALA A 73 -12.83 -2.99 -1.16
C ALA A 73 -11.76 -4.05 -1.48
N GLN A 74 -10.91 -3.82 -2.47
CA GLN A 74 -9.80 -4.74 -2.77
C GLN A 74 -8.79 -4.83 -1.63
N ARG A 75 -8.47 -3.70 -0.98
CA ARG A 75 -7.58 -3.67 0.19
C ARG A 75 -8.17 -4.44 1.37
N SER A 76 -9.47 -4.28 1.63
CA SER A 76 -10.13 -5.00 2.74
C SER A 76 -10.19 -6.51 2.48
N GLN A 77 -10.49 -6.92 1.25
CA GLN A 77 -10.44 -8.34 0.85
C GLN A 77 -9.05 -8.95 1.04
N LYS A 78 -8.00 -8.28 0.54
CA LYS A 78 -6.62 -8.74 0.72
C LYS A 78 -6.22 -8.82 2.20
N ARG A 79 -6.69 -7.90 3.03
CA ARG A 79 -6.45 -7.93 4.49
C ARG A 79 -7.11 -9.15 5.14
N LEU A 80 -8.34 -9.47 4.76
CA LEU A 80 -9.05 -10.65 5.28
C LEU A 80 -8.36 -11.95 4.84
N GLU A 81 -7.91 -12.03 3.58
CA GLU A 81 -7.16 -13.20 3.09
C GLU A 81 -5.84 -13.38 3.86
N LYS A 82 -5.08 -12.29 4.08
CA LYS A 82 -3.87 -12.31 4.92
C LYS A 82 -4.15 -12.83 6.33
N GLN A 83 -5.20 -12.33 6.99
CA GLN A 83 -5.57 -12.78 8.34
C GLN A 83 -5.92 -14.27 8.39
N LYS A 84 -6.61 -14.80 7.38
CA LYS A 84 -6.91 -16.24 7.31
C LYS A 84 -5.64 -17.08 7.20
N ILE A 85 -4.69 -16.65 6.36
CA ILE A 85 -3.39 -17.32 6.19
C ILE A 85 -2.60 -17.26 7.51
N ASP A 86 -2.53 -16.10 8.17
CA ASP A 86 -1.80 -15.95 9.44
C ASP A 86 -2.37 -16.85 10.54
N LEU A 87 -3.70 -16.98 10.64
CA LEU A 87 -4.34 -17.88 11.60
C LEU A 87 -4.03 -19.35 11.30
N ALA A 88 -4.09 -19.75 10.03
CA ALA A 88 -3.71 -21.10 9.61
C ALA A 88 -2.24 -21.38 9.94
N TRP A 89 -1.36 -20.41 9.69
CA TRP A 89 0.07 -20.55 9.98
C TRP A 89 0.35 -20.71 11.47
N LYS A 90 -0.27 -19.89 12.33
CA LYS A 90 -0.15 -20.03 13.78
C LYS A 90 -0.60 -21.39 14.27
N ARG A 91 -1.69 -21.93 13.71
CA ARG A 91 -2.17 -23.26 14.06
C ARG A 91 -1.13 -24.35 13.72
N ILE A 92 -0.57 -24.31 12.51
CA ILE A 92 0.47 -25.28 12.11
C ILE A 92 1.71 -25.16 13.00
N GLN A 93 2.08 -23.94 13.39
CA GLN A 93 3.19 -23.73 14.33
C GLN A 93 2.94 -24.37 15.70
N CYS A 94 1.72 -24.22 16.25
CA CYS A 94 1.32 -24.86 17.50
C CYS A 94 1.38 -26.39 17.39
N GLU A 95 0.74 -26.96 16.36
CA GLU A 95 0.73 -28.41 16.13
C GLU A 95 2.17 -28.98 15.98
N ASN A 96 3.05 -28.25 15.29
CA ASN A 96 4.45 -28.65 15.16
C ASN A 96 5.24 -28.50 16.48
N ALA A 97 4.94 -27.50 17.31
CA ALA A 97 5.56 -27.35 18.61
C ALA A 97 5.19 -28.52 19.54
N GLU A 98 3.91 -28.89 19.58
CA GLU A 98 3.42 -30.06 20.32
C GLU A 98 4.08 -31.35 19.83
N ALA A 99 4.18 -31.56 18.52
CA ALA A 99 4.86 -32.72 17.95
C ALA A 99 6.36 -32.78 18.32
N VAL A 100 7.03 -31.63 18.35
CA VAL A 100 8.43 -31.53 18.78
C VAL A 100 8.57 -31.87 20.26
N ASP A 101 7.66 -31.41 21.12
CA ASP A 101 7.74 -31.66 22.55
C ASP A 101 7.45 -33.13 22.89
N MET A 102 6.43 -33.74 22.27
CA MET A 102 6.20 -35.18 22.38
C MET A 102 7.43 -36.00 21.94
N HIS A 103 8.04 -35.63 20.80
CA HIS A 103 9.24 -36.30 20.30
C HIS A 103 10.43 -36.20 21.27
N LYS A 104 10.62 -35.03 21.91
CA LYS A 104 11.66 -34.86 22.94
C LYS A 104 11.40 -35.77 24.14
N GLU A 105 10.15 -35.89 24.58
CA GLU A 105 9.78 -36.76 25.70
C GLU A 105 10.06 -38.23 25.38
N GLU A 106 9.67 -38.70 24.19
CA GLU A 106 9.97 -40.05 23.72
C GLU A 106 11.48 -40.31 23.65
N CYS A 107 12.25 -39.35 23.12
CA CYS A 107 13.70 -39.45 23.07
C CYS A 107 14.32 -39.50 24.47
N ARG A 108 13.79 -38.72 25.42
CA ARG A 108 14.25 -38.74 26.82
C ARG A 108 14.01 -40.11 27.45
N GLN A 109 12.81 -40.68 27.29
CA GLN A 109 12.47 -42.01 27.81
C GLN A 109 13.38 -43.10 27.21
N LEU A 110 13.68 -43.04 25.91
CA LEU A 110 14.58 -43.97 25.24
C LEU A 110 16.05 -43.81 25.69
N GLN A 111 16.48 -42.61 26.04
CA GLN A 111 17.80 -42.40 26.62
C GLN A 111 17.91 -42.99 28.02
N GLU A 112 16.87 -42.84 28.84
CA GLU A 112 16.80 -43.45 30.18
C GLU A 112 16.87 -44.98 30.14
N SER A 113 16.28 -45.61 29.11
CA SER A 113 16.40 -47.05 28.86
C SER A 113 17.75 -47.49 28.25
N ARG A 114 18.75 -46.60 28.16
CA ARG A 114 20.09 -46.81 27.58
C ARG A 114 20.08 -47.22 26.11
N THR A 115 19.07 -46.82 25.36
CA THR A 115 19.04 -47.02 23.90
C THR A 115 20.19 -46.23 23.26
N ARG A 116 20.86 -46.81 22.24
CA ARG A 116 21.98 -46.12 21.56
C ARG A 116 21.45 -44.93 20.78
N ALA A 117 22.21 -43.83 20.74
CA ALA A 117 21.85 -42.59 20.05
C ALA A 117 21.45 -42.77 18.55
N ARG A 118 21.95 -43.83 17.91
CA ARG A 118 21.69 -44.19 16.51
C ARG A 118 20.33 -44.85 16.27
N ASP A 119 19.69 -45.33 17.35
CA ASP A 119 18.40 -46.03 17.31
C ASP A 119 17.25 -45.12 17.77
N LEU A 120 17.53 -43.84 18.09
CA LEU A 120 16.49 -42.88 18.44
C LEU A 120 15.65 -42.48 17.22
N PRO A 121 14.34 -42.24 17.40
CA PRO A 121 13.47 -41.79 16.33
C PRO A 121 13.96 -40.46 15.76
N LYS A 122 13.93 -40.32 14.43
CA LYS A 122 14.24 -39.07 13.74
C LYS A 122 13.19 -38.03 14.11
N GLY A 123 13.63 -36.81 14.43
CA GLY A 123 12.72 -35.74 14.85
C GLY A 123 11.70 -35.35 13.77
N PRO A 124 10.56 -34.77 14.18
CA PRO A 124 9.56 -34.27 13.25
C PRO A 124 10.22 -33.27 12.29
N GLY A 125 10.18 -33.59 11.00
CA GLY A 125 10.89 -32.85 9.98
C GLY A 125 10.30 -31.45 9.79
N ARG A 126 11.16 -30.45 9.52
CA ARG A 126 10.76 -29.08 9.17
C ARG A 126 9.87 -28.99 7.90
N GLY A 127 9.63 -30.10 7.22
CA GLY A 127 8.78 -30.18 6.04
C GLY A 127 7.29 -29.98 6.33
N HIS A 128 6.83 -30.26 7.56
CA HIS A 128 5.41 -30.08 7.90
C HIS A 128 4.98 -28.60 7.82
N LEU A 129 5.90 -27.70 8.15
CA LEU A 129 5.74 -26.24 8.05
C LEU A 129 5.76 -25.71 6.60
N ARG A 130 6.06 -26.52 5.57
CA ARG A 130 6.20 -26.00 4.19
C ARG A 130 5.01 -26.29 3.29
N SER A 131 4.06 -27.13 3.71
CA SER A 131 3.09 -27.72 2.76
C SER A 131 1.75 -26.98 2.62
N ILE A 132 1.45 -25.95 3.43
CA ILE A 132 0.09 -25.33 3.46
C ILE A 132 0.05 -23.80 3.24
N VAL A 133 1.15 -23.10 2.96
CA VAL A 133 1.08 -21.62 2.83
C VAL A 133 1.11 -21.17 1.38
N THR A 134 0.02 -20.54 0.91
CA THR A 134 -0.05 -19.68 -0.30
C THR A 134 -1.22 -18.70 -0.08
N LEU A 135 -1.36 -17.50 -0.66
CA LEU A 135 -0.77 -16.75 -1.77
C LEU A 135 0.47 -15.92 -1.36
N ASN A 136 1.00 -16.15 -0.17
CA ASN A 136 1.64 -15.14 0.64
C ASN A 136 2.73 -15.74 1.55
N ASP A 137 3.70 -16.47 0.99
CA ASP A 137 5.04 -16.51 1.63
C ASP A 137 5.78 -15.14 1.49
N TYR A 138 5.03 -14.09 1.14
CA TYR A 138 5.41 -12.86 0.44
C TYR A 138 6.29 -11.94 1.29
N ARG A 139 7.59 -12.07 1.09
CA ARG A 139 8.59 -11.04 1.38
C ARG A 139 8.42 -9.86 0.41
N GLU A 140 7.77 -8.79 0.86
CA GLU A 140 8.18 -7.42 0.52
C GLU A 140 8.91 -6.91 1.77
N SER A 141 10.24 -7.08 1.76
CA SER A 141 11.13 -6.53 2.77
C SER A 141 10.96 -5.01 2.81
N ASP A 142 10.66 -4.48 3.98
CA ASP A 142 10.97 -3.10 4.42
C ASP A 142 10.87 -2.01 3.34
N GLY A 143 9.64 -1.73 2.91
CA GLY A 143 9.28 -0.51 2.19
C GLY A 143 8.51 0.42 3.11
N ALA A 144 9.22 1.05 4.04
CA ALA A 144 8.93 2.33 4.70
C ALA A 144 7.46 2.71 4.98
N VAL A 145 7.18 2.85 6.28
CA VAL A 145 6.51 4.00 6.90
C VAL A 145 6.01 5.04 5.88
N GLY A 146 4.69 5.10 5.78
CA GLY A 146 3.95 6.18 5.17
C GLY A 146 2.51 5.96 5.55
N GLU A 147 2.14 6.37 6.77
CA GLU A 147 0.86 7.04 6.92
C GLU A 147 1.01 8.39 6.19
N PRO A 148 0.32 8.66 5.08
CA PRO A 148 0.01 10.03 4.72
C PRO A 148 -1.45 10.26 5.08
N GLY A 149 -1.64 11.15 6.04
CA GLY A 149 -2.76 12.08 6.02
C GLY A 149 -4.14 11.47 6.15
N ASN A 150 -4.59 11.34 7.40
CA ASN A 150 -5.96 11.71 7.73
C ASN A 150 -6.14 13.20 7.38
N ASP A 151 -6.29 13.50 6.09
CA ASP A 151 -6.46 14.86 5.58
C ASP A 151 -7.94 15.08 5.27
N GLY A 152 -8.67 15.51 6.30
CA GLY A 152 -9.78 16.45 6.13
C GLY A 152 -11.19 15.87 6.21
N GLU A 153 -11.69 15.71 7.43
CA GLU A 153 -13.10 16.02 7.76
C GLU A 153 -13.14 16.75 9.10
N ASP A 154 -12.69 18.02 9.09
CA ASP A 154 -13.06 19.03 10.09
C ASP A 154 -13.43 20.31 9.31
N ASP A 155 -14.74 20.57 9.21
CA ASP A 155 -15.35 21.91 9.12
C ASP A 155 -16.87 21.70 9.37
N GLU A 156 -17.33 21.80 10.62
CA GLU A 156 -17.81 23.05 11.24
C GLU A 156 -19.05 23.62 10.53
N SER A 157 -20.24 23.11 10.89
CA SER A 157 -21.50 23.84 10.70
C SER A 157 -21.97 24.36 12.05
N GLY A 158 -21.55 25.58 12.36
CA GLY A 158 -22.08 26.38 13.46
C GLY A 158 -23.45 27.00 13.12
N GLU A 159 -24.22 27.16 14.19
CA GLU A 159 -25.25 28.20 14.46
C GLU A 159 -26.37 28.45 13.44
N GLU A 160 -27.53 27.86 13.71
CA GLU A 160 -28.81 28.55 13.55
C GLU A 160 -29.10 29.32 14.85
N VAL A 161 -29.13 30.65 14.75
CA VAL A 161 -29.66 31.57 15.76
C VAL A 161 -31.12 31.82 15.39
N ASP A 162 -32.03 31.49 16.31
CA ASP A 162 -33.42 31.98 16.33
C ASP A 162 -33.48 33.41 16.92
#